data_AF-A0A956A1R0-F1
#
_entry.id   AF-A0A956A1R0-F1
#
_cell.length_a   1.000
_cell.length_b   1.000
_cell.length_c   1.000
_cell.angle_alpha   90.00
_cell.angle_beta   90.00
_cell.angle_gamma   90.00
#
_symmetry.space_group_name_H-M   'P 1'
#
loop_
_entity.id
_entity.type
_entity.pdbx_description
1 polymer ?
#
loop_
_entity_poly.entity_id
_entity_poly.type
_entity_poly.pdbx_seq_one_letter_code
_entity_poly.pdbx_strand_id
1 'polypeptide(L)' 'GDAADAVRARFGHVLGWQPIFLERSATCAACDAPLLRGERAFLGIAPSGFTGDTLCAECVRG' A
#
# COMPACT_ATOMS: atom_id res chain seq x y z
N GLY A 1 -9.47 -18.18 -6.59
CA GLY A 1 -8.48 -18.39 -7.66
C GLY A 1 -7.21 -17.75 -7.20
N ASP A 2 -6.10 -18.48 -7.23
CA ASP A 2 -4.93 -18.27 -6.35
C ASP A 2 -4.45 -16.82 -6.21
N ALA A 3 -4.46 -16.03 -7.29
CA ALA A 3 -4.05 -14.63 -7.25
C ALA A 3 -4.99 -13.73 -6.43
N ALA A 4 -6.31 -13.88 -6.58
CA ALA A 4 -7.29 -13.11 -5.82
C ALA A 4 -7.27 -13.49 -4.33
N ASP A 5 -7.00 -14.77 -4.05
CA ASP A 5 -6.86 -15.26 -2.68
C ASP A 5 -5.56 -14.74 -2.04
N ALA A 6 -4.46 -14.66 -2.80
CA ALA A 6 -3.20 -14.04 -2.36
C ALA A 6 -3.35 -12.54 -2.07
N VAL A 7 -4.04 -11.79 -2.95
CA VAL A 7 -4.34 -10.36 -2.71
C VAL A 7 -5.21 -10.17 -1.49
N ARG A 8 -6.25 -10.99 -1.31
CA ARG A 8 -7.12 -10.93 -0.12
C ARG A 8 -6.38 -11.33 1.15
N ALA A 9 -5.47 -12.31 1.08
CA ALA A 9 -4.62 -12.66 2.21
C ALA A 9 -3.67 -11.52 2.59
N ARG A 10 -3.13 -10.82 1.58
CA ARG A 10 -2.19 -9.72 1.79
C ARG A 10 -2.86 -8.43 2.28
N PHE A 11 -3.96 -8.01 1.67
CA PHE A 11 -4.59 -6.71 1.92
C PHE A 11 -6.04 -6.79 2.43
N GLY A 12 -6.57 -7.97 2.73
CA GLY A 12 -7.98 -8.13 3.16
C GLY A 12 -8.32 -7.47 4.51
N HIS A 13 -7.30 -7.05 5.26
CA HIS A 13 -7.44 -6.28 6.50
C HIS A 13 -7.46 -4.76 6.26
N VAL A 14 -7.13 -4.30 5.05
CA VAL A 14 -7.08 -2.88 4.67
C VAL A 14 -8.47 -2.42 4.24
N LEU A 15 -9.00 -1.40 4.92
CA LEU A 15 -10.29 -0.78 4.66
C LEU A 15 -10.22 0.36 3.63
N GLY A 16 -9.04 0.94 3.43
CA GLY A 16 -8.83 2.04 2.51
C GLY A 16 -7.39 2.53 2.47
N TRP A 17 -7.14 3.52 1.61
CA TRP A 17 -5.80 4.03 1.32
C TRP A 17 -5.76 5.55 1.49
N GLN A 18 -4.87 6.04 2.36
CA GLN A 18 -4.67 7.47 2.61
C GLN A 18 -3.45 7.99 1.86
N PRO A 19 -3.57 9.07 1.06
CA PRO A 19 -2.41 9.68 0.42
C PRO A 19 -1.48 10.32 1.47
N ILE A 20 -0.18 10.04 1.35
CA ILE A 20 0.89 10.59 2.19
C ILE A 20 2.06 11.04 1.33
N PHE A 21 2.92 11.90 1.88
CA PHE A 21 4.27 12.13 1.36
C PHE A 21 5.27 11.35 2.20
N LEU A 22 6.18 10.64 1.55
CA LEU A 22 7.14 9.78 2.23
C LEU A 22 8.28 10.61 2.85
N GLU A 23 8.49 10.46 4.16
CA GLU A 23 9.65 11.06 4.84
C GLU A 23 10.93 10.22 4.68
N ARG A 24 10.77 8.94 4.33
CA ARG A 24 11.83 7.96 4.06
C ARG A 24 11.43 7.08 2.87
N SER A 25 12.42 6.52 2.18
CA SER A 25 12.14 5.56 1.11
C SER A 25 11.38 4.33 1.62
N ALA A 26 10.57 3.74 0.76
CA ALA A 26 9.77 2.57 1.03
C ALA A 26 9.69 1.69 -0.24
N THR A 27 8.92 0.61 -0.17
CA THR A 27 8.65 -0.27 -1.31
C THR A 27 7.14 -0.42 -1.45
N CYS A 28 6.64 -0.41 -2.68
CA CYS A 28 5.24 -0.67 -2.96
C CYS A 28 4.90 -2.10 -2.52
N ALA A 29 3.98 -2.24 -1.59
CA ALA A 29 3.60 -3.54 -1.06
C ALA A 29 2.93 -4.45 -2.11
N ALA A 30 2.50 -3.93 -3.27
CA ALA A 30 1.85 -4.75 -4.30
C ALA A 30 2.77 -5.16 -5.45
N CYS A 31 3.61 -4.25 -5.95
CA CYS A 31 4.44 -4.49 -7.14
C CYS A 31 5.96 -4.45 -6.86
N ASP A 32 6.35 -4.28 -5.60
CA ASP A 32 7.74 -4.18 -5.15
C ASP A 32 8.54 -3.01 -5.78
N ALA A 33 7.86 -2.08 -6.46
CA ALA A 33 8.49 -0.88 -7.00
C ALA A 33 9.07 0.00 -5.86
N PRO A 34 10.26 0.59 -6.04
CA PRO A 34 10.83 1.50 -5.06
C PRO A 34 9.99 2.78 -4.99
N LEU A 35 9.78 3.28 -3.76
CA LEU A 35 9.16 4.57 -3.48
C LEU A 35 10.19 5.46 -2.78
N LEU A 36 10.48 6.61 -3.35
CA LEU A 36 11.55 7.48 -2.86
C LEU A 36 11.02 8.46 -1.80
N ARG A 37 11.94 8.93 -0.95
CA ARG A 37 11.66 10.05 -0.04
C ARG A 37 11.13 11.26 -0.84
N GLY A 38 10.07 11.88 -0.33
CA GLY A 38 9.42 13.04 -0.92
C GLY A 38 8.35 12.69 -1.96
N GLU A 39 8.25 11.43 -2.38
CA GLU A 39 7.20 10.98 -3.28
C GLU A 39 5.86 10.82 -2.57
N ARG A 40 4.79 10.93 -3.36
CA ARG A 40 3.44 10.61 -2.91
C ARG A 40 3.25 9.09 -2.93
N ALA A 41 2.81 8.54 -1.81
CA ALA A 41 2.42 7.14 -1.65
C ALA A 41 1.04 7.05 -0.99
N PHE A 42 0.55 5.82 -0.82
CA PHE A 42 -0.76 5.56 -0.24
C PHE A 42 -0.62 4.55 0.90
N LEU A 43 -0.91 5.01 2.13
CA LEU A 43 -0.78 4.21 3.34
C LEU A 43 -2.10 3.48 3.63
N GLY A 44 -2.03 2.17 3.90
CA GLY A 44 -3.22 1.39 4.21
C GLY A 44 -3.82 1.76 5.57
N ILE A 45 -5.14 1.80 5.66
CA ILE A 45 -5.92 2.03 6.88
C ILE A 45 -6.64 0.72 7.25
N ALA A 46 -6.58 0.33 8.52
CA ALA A 46 -7.26 -0.82 9.10
C ALA A 46 -8.04 -0.41 10.37
N PRO A 47 -8.92 -1.26 10.94
CA PRO A 47 -9.64 -0.93 12.18
C PRO A 47 -8.74 -0.56 13.36
N SER A 48 -7.52 -1.11 13.39
CA SER A 48 -6.51 -0.83 14.41
C SER A 48 -5.67 0.43 14.15
N GLY A 49 -5.93 1.16 13.05
CA GLY A 49 -5.18 2.35 12.64
C GLY A 49 -4.44 2.16 11.32
N PHE A 50 -3.35 2.90 11.11
CA PHE A 50 -2.54 2.76 9.91
C PHE A 50 -1.80 1.42 9.89
N THR A 51 -1.73 0.83 8.71
CA THR A 51 -0.90 -0.34 8.41
C THR A 51 0.54 0.09 8.10
N GLY A 52 1.45 -0.89 7.99
CA GLY A 52 2.79 -0.65 7.44
C GLY A 52 2.84 -0.68 5.91
N ASP A 53 1.71 -0.96 5.24
CA ASP A 53 1.65 -1.16 3.80
C ASP A 53 1.54 0.17 3.06
N THR A 54 2.47 0.42 2.16
CA THR A 54 2.47 1.58 1.25
C THR A 54 2.31 1.13 -0.20
N LEU A 55 1.39 1.75 -0.94
CA LEU A 55 1.23 1.53 -2.38
C LEU A 55 1.70 2.72 -3.22
N CYS A 56 2.17 2.41 -4.43
CA CYS A 56 2.40 3.41 -5.47
C CYS A 56 1.05 3.90 -6.06
N ALA A 57 1.11 5.01 -6.80
CA ALA A 57 -0.07 5.58 -7.44
C ALA A 57 -0.70 4.68 -8.52
N GLU A 58 0.06 3.74 -9.09
CA GLU A 58 -0.45 2.78 -10.06
C GLU A 58 -1.24 1.68 -9.36
N CYS A 59 -0.68 1.05 -8.32
CA CYS A 59 -1.33 -0.05 -7.60
C CYS A 59 -2.56 0.37 -6.80
N VAL A 60 -2.67 1.64 -6.38
CA VAL A 60 -3.88 2.12 -5.68
C VAL A 60 -5.04 2.40 -6.64
N ARG A 61 -4.76 2.65 -7.92
CA ARG A 61 -5.77 2.91 -8.97
C ARG A 61 -6.16 1.64 -9.72
N GLY A 62 -5.35 0.59 -9.60
CA GLY A 62 -5.53 -0.71 -10.25
C GLY A 62 -6.69 -1.52 -9.70
#